data_AF-A0A0N1I0L9-F1
#
_entry.id   AF-A0A0N1I0L9-F1
#
_cell.length_a   1.000
_cell.length_b   1.000
_cell.length_c   1.000
_cell.angle_alpha   90.00
_cell.angle_beta   90.00
_cell.angle_gamma   90.00
#
_symmetry.space_group_name_H-M   'P 1'
#
loop_
_entity.id
_entity.type
_entity.pdbx_description
1 polymer ?
#
loop_
_entity_poly.entity_id
_entity_poly.type
_entity_poly.pdbx_seq_one_letter_code
_entity_poly.pdbx_strand_id
1 'polypeptide(L)' 'MPLEEVIRLPVFCSKAAASMAALGQAARRKPFELPRVVRFVLEEWTPENGTLTAAMKLKRRVISERFADQIDEMFLKE' A
#
# COMPACT_ATOMS: atom_id res chain seq x y z
N MET A 1 -21.92 4.17 0.54
CA MET A 1 -20.77 4.40 -0.34
C MET A 1 -20.16 3.04 -0.65
N PRO A 2 -20.05 2.64 -1.92
CA PRO A 2 -19.35 1.42 -2.34
C PRO A 2 -17.88 1.42 -1.89
N LEU A 3 -17.30 0.23 -1.70
CA LEU A 3 -15.92 0.10 -1.21
C LEU A 3 -14.92 0.76 -2.17
N GLU A 4 -15.19 0.66 -3.47
CA GLU A 4 -14.45 1.24 -4.58
C GLU A 4 -14.29 2.75 -4.45
N GLU A 5 -15.28 3.43 -3.87
CA GLU A 5 -15.26 4.87 -3.62
C GLU A 5 -14.54 5.19 -2.32
N VAL A 6 -14.79 4.41 -1.26
CA VAL A 6 -14.16 4.59 0.07
C VAL A 6 -12.65 4.53 -0.03
N ILE A 7 -12.11 3.53 -0.75
CA ILE A 7 -10.67 3.33 -0.87
C ILE A 7 -9.95 4.47 -1.62
N ARG A 8 -10.69 5.27 -2.39
CA ARG A 8 -10.18 6.42 -3.15
C ARG A 8 -10.32 7.74 -2.39
N LEU A 9 -11.03 7.77 -1.27
CA LEU A 9 -11.19 8.99 -0.47
C LEU A 9 -9.83 9.47 0.06
N PRO A 10 -9.45 10.74 -0.18
CA PRO A 10 -8.19 11.29 0.33
C PRO A 10 -8.06 11.20 1.86
N VAL A 11 -9.18 11.37 2.57
CA VAL A 11 -9.23 11.25 4.03
C VAL A 11 -8.92 9.82 4.49
N PHE A 12 -9.38 8.81 3.76
CA PHE A 12 -9.14 7.42 4.11
C PHE A 12 -7.67 7.06 3.94
N CYS A 13 -7.07 7.39 2.78
CA CYS A 13 -5.65 7.18 2.50
C CYS A 13 -4.74 7.91 3.49
N SER A 14 -5.05 9.18 3.82
CA SER A 14 -4.23 9.97 4.76
C SER A 14 -4.33 9.45 6.20
N LYS A 15 -5.50 8.99 6.65
CA LYS A 15 -5.66 8.35 7.97
C LYS A 15 -4.95 6.99 8.03
N ALA A 16 -4.96 6.21 6.96
CA ALA A 16 -4.20 4.97 6.87
C ALA A 16 -2.69 5.21 6.97
N ALA A 17 -2.16 6.19 6.22
CA ALA A 17 -0.75 6.58 6.31
C ALA A 17 -0.38 7.05 7.73
N ALA A 18 -1.21 7.88 8.36
CA ALA A 18 -0.99 8.32 9.74
C ALA A 18 -0.96 7.14 10.73
N SER A 19 -1.86 6.16 10.57
CA SER A 19 -1.90 4.95 11.40
C SER A 19 -0.61 4.12 11.26
N MET A 20 -0.14 3.89 10.02
CA MET A 20 1.11 3.17 9.77
C MET A 20 2.33 3.93 10.31
N ALA A 21 2.36 5.26 10.15
CA ALA A 21 3.43 6.09 10.69
C ALA A 21 3.46 6.06 12.23
N ALA A 22 2.30 6.11 12.89
CA ALA A 22 2.20 6.00 14.35
C ALA A 22 2.73 4.64 14.85
N LEU A 23 2.44 3.54 14.14
CA LEU A 23 3.01 2.22 14.45
C LEU A 23 4.54 2.23 14.35
N GLY A 24 5.09 2.82 13.27
CA GLY A 24 6.53 2.95 13.09
C GLY A 24 7.20 3.81 14.17
N GLN A 25 6.56 4.91 14.58
CA GLN A 25 7.02 5.77 15.67
C GLN A 25 7.05 5.02 17.00
N ALA A 26 6.00 4.28 17.33
CA ALA A 26 5.94 3.44 18.53
C ALA A 26 7.05 2.37 18.52
N ALA A 27 7.37 1.83 17.34
CA ALA A 27 8.47 0.89 17.11
C ALA A 27 9.86 1.56 16.99
N ARG A 28 9.97 2.86 17.32
CA ARG A 28 11.19 3.68 17.30
C ARG A 28 11.95 3.67 15.97
N ARG A 29 11.21 3.62 14.87
CA ARG A 29 11.77 3.71 13.51
C ARG A 29 12.24 5.13 13.20
N LYS A 30 13.21 5.24 12.30
CA LYS A 30 13.71 6.52 11.78
C LYS A 30 12.67 7.17 10.86
N PRO A 31 12.68 8.50 10.70
CA PRO A 31 11.68 9.20 9.88
C PRO A 31 11.57 8.71 8.43
N PHE A 32 12.67 8.26 7.82
CA PHE A 32 12.69 7.75 6.45
C PHE A 32 12.14 6.32 6.31
N GLU A 33 11.93 5.61 7.42
CA GLU A 33 11.29 4.29 7.43
C GLU A 33 9.74 4.40 7.51
N LEU A 34 9.21 5.60 7.79
CA LEU A 34 7.78 5.82 7.98
C LEU A 34 7.05 6.03 6.64
N PRO A 35 6.01 5.24 6.32
CA PRO A 35 5.20 5.46 5.12
C PRO A 35 4.53 6.85 5.15
N ARG A 36 4.65 7.60 4.05
CA ARG A 36 4.04 8.94 3.90
C ARG A 36 2.73 8.93 3.10
N VAL A 37 2.65 8.01 2.12
CA VAL A 37 1.51 7.86 1.23
C VAL A 37 1.11 6.39 1.23
N VAL A 38 -0.20 6.13 1.26
CA VAL A 38 -0.78 4.80 1.17
C VAL A 38 -1.86 4.80 0.11
N ARG A 39 -1.93 3.73 -0.67
CA ARG A 39 -3.00 3.42 -1.62
C ARG A 39 -3.56 2.05 -1.30
N PHE A 40 -4.85 1.89 -1.54
CA PHE A 40 -5.57 0.65 -1.37
C PHE A 40 -5.90 0.08 -2.74
N VAL A 41 -5.79 -1.23 -2.86
CA VAL A 41 -6.21 -1.99 -4.04
C VAL A 41 -7.28 -2.99 -3.61
N LEU A 42 -8.26 -3.23 -4.49
CA LEU A 42 -9.31 -4.23 -4.23
C LEU A 42 -8.87 -5.64 -4.64
N GLU A 43 -7.83 -5.74 -5.46
CA GLU A 43 -7.29 -7.03 -5.86
C GLU A 43 -6.54 -7.67 -4.69
N GLU A 44 -7.06 -8.81 -4.22
CA GLU A 44 -6.39 -9.64 -3.23
C GLU A 44 -5.12 -10.27 -3.82
N TRP A 45 -4.08 -10.42 -3.00
CA TRP A 45 -2.85 -11.10 -3.41
C TRP A 45 -2.93 -12.58 -3.05
N THR A 46 -2.88 -13.45 -4.05
CA THR A 46 -2.97 -14.90 -3.86
C THR A 46 -1.87 -15.66 -4.59
N PRO A 47 -1.60 -16.93 -4.23
CA PRO A 47 -0.75 -17.80 -5.03
C PRO A 47 -1.30 -18.02 -6.46
N GLU A 48 -2.63 -18.13 -6.60
CA GLU A 48 -3.34 -18.44 -7.85
C GLU A 48 -3.21 -17.31 -8.88
N ASN A 49 -3.28 -16.04 -8.45
CA ASN A 49 -3.05 -14.90 -9.35
C ASN A 49 -1.55 -14.54 -9.49
N GLY A 50 -0.67 -15.36 -8.90
CA GLY A 50 0.77 -15.28 -9.07
C GLY A 50 1.44 -14.14 -8.29
N THR A 51 0.72 -13.37 -7.48
CA THR A 51 1.30 -12.31 -6.63
C THR A 51 2.02 -12.86 -5.40
N LEU A 52 1.66 -14.07 -4.96
CA LEU A 52 2.33 -14.78 -3.88
C LEU A 52 3.06 -16.04 -4.35
N THR A 53 4.06 -16.45 -3.58
CA THR A 53 4.61 -17.82 -3.62
C THR A 53 3.63 -18.81 -3.00
N ALA A 54 3.80 -20.11 -3.24
CA ALA A 54 3.01 -21.16 -2.56
C ALA A 54 3.12 -21.09 -1.01
N ALA A 55 4.20 -20.51 -0.47
CA ALA A 55 4.39 -20.29 0.95
C ALA A 55 3.92 -18.89 1.43
N MET A 56 3.01 -18.24 0.68
CA MET A 56 2.41 -16.93 1.01
C MET A 56 3.39 -15.75 1.12
N LYS A 57 4.64 -15.90 0.64
CA LYS A 57 5.58 -14.76 0.51
C LYS A 57 5.23 -13.90 -0.71
N LEU A 58 5.42 -12.59 -0.59
CA LEU A 58 5.23 -11.61 -1.66
C LEU A 58 6.21 -11.84 -2.82
N LYS A 59 5.71 -11.92 -4.05
CA LYS A 59 6.55 -11.81 -5.26
C LYS A 59 6.67 -10.34 -5.64
N ARG A 60 7.62 -9.65 -5.00
CA ARG A 60 7.80 -8.19 -5.12
C ARG A 60 7.79 -7.68 -6.56
N ARG A 61 8.55 -8.30 -7.47
CA ARG A 61 8.60 -7.91 -8.88
C ARG A 61 7.22 -7.91 -9.54
N VAL A 62 6.46 -8.99 -9.37
CA VAL A 62 5.12 -9.15 -9.96
C VAL A 62 4.17 -8.09 -9.41
N ILE A 63 4.22 -7.85 -8.10
CA ILE A 63 3.39 -6.83 -7.45
C ILE A 63 3.76 -5.43 -7.94
N SER A 64 5.04 -5.09 -8.01
CA SER A 64 5.52 -3.79 -8.50
C SER A 64 5.14 -3.54 -9.96
N GLU A 65 5.25 -4.55 -10.84
CA GLU A 65 4.85 -4.43 -12.24
C GLU A 65 3.32 -4.30 -12.38
N ARG A 66 2.55 -5.07 -11.60
CA ARG A 66 1.09 -5.07 -11.64
C ARG A 66 0.47 -3.76 -11.16
N PHE A 67 1.08 -3.10 -10.18
CA PHE A 67 0.58 -1.85 -9.59
C PHE A 67 1.48 -0.65 -9.91
N ALA A 68 2.22 -0.69 -11.02
CA ALA A 68 3.16 0.36 -11.40
C ALA A 68 2.49 1.73 -11.45
N ASP A 69 1.33 1.85 -12.10
CA ASP A 69 0.58 3.10 -12.23
C ASP A 69 0.21 3.69 -10.86
N GLN A 70 -0.33 2.86 -9.95
CA GLN A 70 -0.71 3.31 -8.61
C GLN A 70 0.52 3.71 -7.79
N ILE A 71 1.65 3.02 -7.96
CA ILE A 71 2.92 3.36 -7.30
C ILE A 71 3.44 4.68 -7.84
N ASP A 72 3.46 4.87 -9.16
CA ASP A 72 3.93 6.10 -9.78
C ASP A 72 3.09 7.31 -9.34
N GLU A 73 1.76 7.16 -9.31
CA GLU A 73 0.84 8.18 -8.78
C GLU A 73 1.16 8.60 -7.33
N MET A 74 1.73 7.71 -6.51
CA MET A 74 2.13 8.03 -5.13
C MET A 74 3.35 8.97 -5.08
N PHE A 75 4.15 9.03 -6.14
CA PHE A 75 5.37 9.84 -6.23
C PHE A 75 5.21 11.12 -7.08
N LEU A 76 4.09 11.29 -7.80
CA LEU A 76 3.85 12.48 -8.62
C LEU A 76 3.66 13.79 -7.82
N LYS A 77 3.44 13.71 -6.50
CA LYS A 77 3.29 14.88 -5.63
C LYS A 77 4.36 14.85 -4.55
N GLU A 78 5.46 15.56 -4.80
CA GLU A 78 6.33 16.10 -3.74
C GLU A 78 5.80 17.45 -3.26
#